data_AF-A0A520CH62-F1
#
_entry.id   AF-A0A520CH62-F1
#
_cell.length_a   1.000
_cell.length_b   1.000
_cell.length_c   1.000
_cell.angle_alpha   90.00
_cell.angle_beta   90.00
_cell.angle_gamma   90.00
#
_symmetry.space_group_name_H-M   'P 1'
#
loop_
_entity.id
_entity.type
_entity.pdbx_description
1 polymer ?
#
loop_
_entity_poly.entity_id
_entity_poly.type
_entity_poly.pdbx_seq_one_letter_code
_entity_poly.pdbx_strand_id
1 'polypeptide(L)'
;SFSIAESSSQLDEVAITGYRTPNTKPVNLGKIAIAPRDLPQAVQIIGTQVITDQQANSLGDVMKNVNGVALGANRGGVGENFYSRGYSLGSNNIFKNGARTAIGGSPEASTLESVEVLKGSAALLYGGVTGGAVVNMVTKKPKFENGGEVLMRTGSYSQYKPTVDLYGPISKKLAFRAIGTYENAGSFRDYVKSNRFYINPSLLYKISDKTEVLVQGDYLKSDYTPDFGVGSVNSVIVDYGREKFINTPWAYNKTNTATAQANVTHQFSENWKLNALGSFQSYNRNYYGSERIQANTSGVASRNLARQISQEYTYNQQINLSGNFKTGSLKHTLLVGVDADQSRVTSNAFAYGKTAAGANITTFNYGNVNLFDPTTYFGSG
;
A
#
# COMPACT_ATOMS: atom_id res chain seq x y z
N SER A 1 -11.49 24.40 -60.34
CA SER A 1 -10.45 23.78 -59.49
C SER A 1 -11.10 23.35 -58.20
N PHE A 2 -11.13 22.06 -57.89
CA PHE A 2 -11.60 21.56 -56.59
C PHE A 2 -10.48 21.74 -55.57
N SER A 3 -10.68 22.64 -54.61
CA SER A 3 -9.83 22.77 -53.43
C SER A 3 -10.55 22.05 -52.30
N ILE A 4 -9.95 20.97 -51.81
CA ILE A 4 -10.34 20.36 -50.54
C ILE A 4 -9.67 21.18 -49.45
N ALA A 5 -10.47 21.75 -48.55
CA ALA A 5 -9.96 22.38 -47.34
C ALA A 5 -9.55 21.28 -46.36
N GLU A 6 -8.25 21.01 -46.25
CA GLU A 6 -7.73 20.15 -45.19
C GLU A 6 -7.94 20.86 -43.85
N SER A 7 -8.79 20.27 -43.01
CA SER A 7 -8.96 20.67 -41.62
C SER A 7 -7.90 19.93 -40.79
N SER A 8 -7.25 20.64 -39.85
CA SER A 8 -6.31 20.04 -38.90
C SER A 8 -6.92 18.93 -38.02
N SER A 9 -8.23 18.69 -38.11
CA SER A 9 -8.94 17.58 -37.47
C SER A 9 -8.79 16.22 -38.20
N GLN A 10 -8.20 16.20 -39.40
CA GLN A 10 -7.96 14.98 -40.19
C GLN A 10 -6.52 14.45 -40.11
N LEU A 11 -5.65 15.14 -39.38
CA LEU A 11 -4.34 14.58 -39.03
C LEU A 11 -4.53 13.73 -37.78
N ASP A 12 -4.50 12.41 -37.94
CA ASP A 12 -4.20 11.52 -36.82
C ASP A 12 -2.87 11.98 -36.24
N GLU A 13 -2.91 12.62 -35.08
CA GLU A 13 -1.73 12.90 -34.29
C GLU A 13 -1.14 11.54 -33.91
N VAL A 14 -0.17 11.09 -34.71
CA VAL A 14 0.71 9.99 -34.31
C VAL A 14 1.58 10.57 -33.20
N ALA A 15 1.04 10.61 -31.99
CA ALA A 15 1.83 10.79 -30.79
C ALA A 15 2.79 9.61 -30.75
N ILE A 16 4.03 9.82 -31.20
CA ILE A 16 5.15 8.92 -30.92
C ILE A 16 5.45 9.06 -29.43
N THR A 17 4.56 8.53 -28.60
CA THR A 17 4.90 8.15 -27.25
C THR A 17 5.86 6.98 -27.43
N GLY A 18 7.16 7.24 -27.25
CA GLY A 18 8.14 6.17 -27.17
C GLY A 18 7.73 5.23 -26.04
N TYR A 19 7.00 4.17 -26.38
CA TYR A 19 6.55 3.15 -25.44
C TYR A 19 7.78 2.37 -24.99
N ARG A 20 8.50 2.92 -24.01
CA ARG A 20 9.53 2.17 -23.31
C ARG A 20 8.80 1.18 -22.41
N THR A 21 8.85 -0.08 -22.80
CA THR A 21 8.34 -1.19 -21.99
C THR A 21 8.93 -1.08 -20.58
N PRO A 22 8.20 -1.50 -19.52
CA PRO A 22 8.73 -1.49 -18.15
C PRO A 22 10.12 -2.15 -18.02
N ASN A 23 10.43 -3.12 -18.89
CA ASN A 23 11.72 -3.81 -18.97
C ASN A 23 12.93 -2.94 -19.37
N THR A 24 12.68 -1.74 -19.92
CA THR A 24 13.71 -0.81 -20.44
C THR A 24 13.79 0.50 -19.65
N LYS A 25 12.90 0.70 -18.67
CA LYS A 25 12.95 1.85 -17.76
C LYS A 25 13.71 1.45 -16.49
N PRO A 26 14.71 2.24 -16.04
CA PRO A 26 15.34 2.01 -14.75
C PRO A 26 14.29 1.96 -13.63
N VAL A 27 14.43 0.99 -12.73
CA VAL A 27 13.52 0.83 -11.58
C VAL A 27 14.04 1.56 -10.36
N ASN A 28 13.14 2.03 -9.51
CA ASN A 28 13.53 2.62 -8.22
C ASN A 28 14.11 1.54 -7.29
N LEU A 29 13.63 0.29 -7.43
CA LEU A 29 14.08 -0.87 -6.65
C LEU A 29 15.59 -1.14 -6.69
N GLY A 30 16.26 -0.84 -7.80
CA GLY A 30 17.69 -1.10 -7.92
C GLY A 30 18.53 -0.18 -7.06
N LYS A 31 17.99 0.96 -6.59
CA LYS A 31 18.73 2.11 -6.00
C LYS A 31 19.84 2.69 -6.90
N ILE A 32 20.04 2.10 -8.07
CA ILE A 32 20.94 2.46 -9.15
C ILE A 32 20.15 2.32 -10.46
N ALA A 33 20.42 3.19 -11.43
CA ALA A 33 19.64 3.26 -12.66
C ALA A 33 20.00 2.14 -13.65
N ILE A 34 19.74 0.88 -13.28
CA ILE A 34 19.92 -0.30 -14.14
C ILE A 34 18.54 -0.72 -14.66
N ALA A 35 18.47 -1.01 -15.96
CA ALA A 35 17.25 -1.51 -16.57
C ALA A 35 16.96 -2.94 -16.10
N PRO A 36 15.68 -3.35 -15.92
CA PRO A 36 15.33 -4.71 -15.49
C PRO A 36 15.98 -5.84 -16.29
N ARG A 37 16.18 -5.65 -17.61
CA ARG A 37 16.86 -6.64 -18.46
C ARG A 37 18.32 -6.90 -18.05
N ASP A 38 18.98 -5.91 -17.49
CA ASP A 38 20.39 -5.95 -17.13
C ASP A 38 20.58 -6.27 -15.63
N LEU A 39 19.49 -6.42 -14.87
CA LEU A 39 19.53 -6.82 -13.46
C LEU A 39 19.65 -8.35 -13.35
N PRO A 40 20.62 -8.89 -12.59
CA PRO A 40 20.75 -10.32 -12.33
C PRO A 40 19.74 -10.80 -11.26
N GLN A 41 18.58 -10.16 -11.17
CA GLN A 41 17.52 -10.47 -10.21
C GLN A 41 16.16 -10.39 -10.89
N ALA A 42 15.24 -11.25 -10.48
CA ALA A 42 13.88 -11.25 -11.02
C ALA A 42 13.11 -10.04 -10.51
N VAL A 43 12.76 -9.13 -11.42
CA VAL A 43 11.97 -7.92 -11.14
C VAL A 43 10.66 -7.99 -11.91
N GLN A 44 9.58 -7.57 -11.26
CA GLN A 44 8.28 -7.37 -11.90
C GLN A 44 7.76 -5.98 -11.58
N ILE A 45 7.24 -5.28 -12.59
CA ILE A 45 6.71 -3.92 -12.44
C ILE A 45 5.27 -3.93 -12.92
N ILE A 46 4.35 -3.58 -12.03
CA ILE A 46 2.94 -3.39 -12.35
C ILE A 46 2.71 -1.88 -12.44
N GLY A 47 2.62 -1.36 -13.67
CA GLY A 47 2.47 0.08 -13.92
C GLY A 47 1.03 0.58 -13.81
N THR A 48 0.88 1.90 -13.81
CA THR A 48 -0.42 2.59 -13.70
C THR A 48 -1.46 2.11 -14.69
N GLN A 49 -1.06 1.70 -15.90
CA GLN A 49 -2.00 1.18 -16.90
C GLN A 49 -2.71 -0.07 -16.39
N VAL A 50 -1.97 -1.07 -15.89
CA VAL A 50 -2.56 -2.31 -15.34
C VAL A 50 -3.40 -2.01 -14.09
N ILE A 51 -2.92 -1.11 -13.24
CA ILE A 51 -3.64 -0.67 -12.03
C ILE A 51 -5.00 -0.07 -12.40
N THR A 52 -5.04 0.79 -13.42
CA THR A 52 -6.26 1.44 -13.91
C THR A 52 -7.18 0.43 -14.62
N ASP A 53 -6.65 -0.36 -15.56
CA ASP A 53 -7.42 -1.30 -16.39
C ASP A 53 -8.11 -2.37 -15.53
N GLN A 54 -7.44 -2.83 -14.46
CA GLN A 54 -8.00 -3.79 -13.50
C GLN A 54 -8.78 -3.13 -12.36
N GLN A 55 -8.86 -1.80 -12.35
CA GLN A 55 -9.51 -1.03 -11.31
C GLN A 55 -9.02 -1.37 -9.89
N ALA A 56 -7.73 -1.68 -9.74
CA ALA A 56 -7.13 -2.10 -8.47
C ALA A 56 -7.28 -1.00 -7.41
N ASN A 57 -7.73 -1.36 -6.20
CA ASN A 57 -7.94 -0.43 -5.08
C ASN A 57 -6.87 -0.57 -4.00
N SER A 58 -6.50 -1.79 -3.65
CA SER A 58 -5.49 -2.06 -2.62
C SER A 58 -4.20 -2.59 -3.23
N LEU A 59 -3.13 -2.55 -2.44
CA LEU A 59 -1.88 -3.22 -2.79
C LEU A 59 -2.14 -4.71 -3.11
N GLY A 60 -3.02 -5.37 -2.37
CA GLY A 60 -3.41 -6.76 -2.58
C GLY A 60 -4.03 -7.03 -3.95
N ASP A 61 -4.84 -6.12 -4.48
CA ASP A 61 -5.36 -6.24 -5.85
C ASP A 61 -4.24 -6.20 -6.89
N VAL A 62 -3.28 -5.29 -6.72
CA VAL A 62 -2.13 -5.18 -7.62
C VAL A 62 -1.24 -6.40 -7.53
N MET A 63 -0.97 -6.90 -6.31
CA MET A 63 -0.09 -8.04 -6.05
C MET A 63 -0.61 -9.37 -6.64
N LYS A 64 -1.91 -9.49 -6.97
CA LYS A 64 -2.45 -10.66 -7.70
C LYS A 64 -1.79 -10.86 -9.07
N ASN A 65 -1.26 -9.79 -9.67
CA ASN A 65 -0.53 -9.86 -10.94
C ASN A 65 0.90 -10.37 -10.80
N VAL A 66 1.39 -10.52 -9.57
CA VAL A 66 2.78 -10.86 -9.29
C VAL A 66 2.92 -12.37 -9.14
N ASN A 67 3.51 -13.03 -10.14
CA ASN A 67 3.64 -14.49 -10.09
C ASN A 67 4.53 -14.95 -8.92
N GLY A 68 4.15 -16.04 -8.26
CA GLY A 68 4.88 -16.56 -7.10
C GLY A 68 4.70 -15.74 -5.82
N VAL A 69 3.78 -14.76 -5.81
CA VAL A 69 3.30 -14.10 -4.60
C VAL A 69 1.88 -14.58 -4.29
N ALA A 70 1.61 -14.86 -3.03
CA ALA A 70 0.28 -15.19 -2.53
C ALA A 70 -0.14 -14.21 -1.44
N LEU A 71 -1.43 -13.84 -1.41
CA LEU A 71 -1.99 -13.14 -0.28
C LEU A 71 -2.18 -14.13 0.88
N GLY A 72 -1.58 -13.84 2.01
CA GLY A 72 -1.72 -14.59 3.24
C GLY A 72 -3.05 -14.33 3.96
N ALA A 73 -3.30 -15.11 5.01
CA ALA A 73 -4.51 -14.92 5.82
C ALA A 73 -4.46 -13.60 6.59
N ASN A 74 -5.31 -12.64 6.22
CA ASN A 74 -5.43 -11.36 6.93
C ASN A 74 -6.28 -11.47 8.22
N ARG A 75 -7.25 -12.41 8.27
CA ARG A 75 -8.12 -12.71 9.44
C ARG A 75 -8.58 -11.44 10.18
N GLY A 76 -9.33 -10.54 9.53
CA GLY A 76 -9.81 -9.29 10.14
C GLY A 76 -8.74 -8.23 10.44
N GLY A 77 -7.49 -8.50 10.07
CA GLY A 77 -6.36 -7.59 10.18
C GLY A 77 -6.47 -6.38 9.25
N VAL A 78 -5.62 -5.40 9.54
CA VAL A 78 -5.58 -4.07 8.92
C VAL A 78 -4.56 -3.95 7.79
N GLY A 79 -3.74 -4.98 7.57
CA GLY A 79 -2.69 -4.96 6.57
C GLY A 79 -2.66 -6.27 5.80
N GLU A 80 -2.39 -6.19 4.51
CA GLU A 80 -2.27 -7.34 3.63
C GLU A 80 -0.90 -8.00 3.83
N ASN A 81 -0.86 -9.18 4.43
CA ASN A 81 0.37 -9.98 4.53
C ASN A 81 0.52 -10.79 3.26
N PHE A 82 1.67 -10.68 2.59
CA PHE A 82 1.96 -11.43 1.38
C PHE A 82 2.98 -12.53 1.66
N TYR A 83 3.01 -13.57 0.84
CA TYR A 83 4.02 -14.61 0.87
C TYR A 83 4.69 -14.70 -0.49
N SER A 84 6.01 -14.82 -0.52
CA SER A 84 6.77 -15.07 -1.74
C SER A 84 7.80 -16.15 -1.46
N ARG A 85 7.85 -17.18 -2.31
CA ARG A 85 8.81 -18.30 -2.20
C ARG A 85 8.84 -18.92 -0.79
N GLY A 86 7.68 -19.02 -0.12
CA GLY A 86 7.53 -19.57 1.23
C GLY A 86 7.82 -18.59 2.38
N TYR A 87 8.39 -17.41 2.11
CA TYR A 87 8.64 -16.40 3.13
C TYR A 87 7.45 -15.45 3.27
N SER A 88 7.08 -15.13 4.51
CA SER A 88 6.16 -14.02 4.78
C SER A 88 6.85 -12.68 4.49
N LEU A 89 6.16 -11.83 3.76
CA LEU A 89 6.51 -10.45 3.50
C LEU A 89 5.80 -9.61 4.56
N GLY A 90 6.50 -9.39 5.67
CA GLY A 90 6.02 -8.48 6.72
C GLY A 90 6.13 -7.02 6.30
N SER A 91 5.85 -6.11 7.23
CA SER A 91 6.13 -4.67 7.07
C SER A 91 7.58 -4.37 6.68
N ASN A 92 8.51 -5.27 7.04
CA ASN A 92 9.92 -5.19 6.65
C ASN A 92 10.19 -5.48 5.16
N ASN A 93 9.19 -5.87 4.37
CA ASN A 93 9.39 -6.14 2.94
C ASN A 93 8.62 -5.16 2.05
N ILE A 94 7.86 -4.24 2.63
CA ILE A 94 7.02 -3.29 1.91
C ILE A 94 7.58 -1.87 2.07
N PHE A 95 7.75 -1.21 0.93
CA PHE A 95 8.37 0.10 0.81
C PHE A 95 7.44 1.04 0.02
N LYS A 96 7.56 2.33 0.30
CA LYS A 96 6.94 3.41 -0.45
C LYS A 96 8.02 4.40 -0.88
N ASN A 97 8.23 4.51 -2.18
CA ASN A 97 9.29 5.33 -2.78
C ASN A 97 10.67 5.04 -2.18
N GLY A 98 10.96 3.75 -1.94
CA GLY A 98 12.23 3.29 -1.38
C GLY A 98 12.37 3.36 0.15
N ALA A 99 11.44 3.97 0.88
CA ALA A 99 11.42 3.97 2.35
C ALA A 99 10.51 2.87 2.91
N ARG A 100 10.93 2.19 4.00
CA ARG A 100 10.11 1.16 4.65
C ARG A 100 8.83 1.78 5.18
N THR A 101 7.70 1.09 4.97
CA THR A 101 6.37 1.59 5.35
C THR A 101 5.57 0.51 6.05
N ALA A 102 4.85 0.88 7.11
CA ALA A 102 3.75 0.09 7.63
C ALA A 102 2.64 -0.01 6.56
N ILE A 103 1.90 -1.11 6.64
CA ILE A 103 0.83 -1.49 5.70
C ILE A 103 -0.56 -1.37 6.32
N GLY A 104 -0.66 -0.72 7.48
CA GLY A 104 -1.93 -0.54 8.18
C GLY A 104 -2.92 0.29 7.36
N GLY A 105 -4.17 -0.18 7.32
CA GLY A 105 -5.25 0.38 6.53
C GLY A 105 -5.33 -0.11 5.08
N SER A 106 -4.46 -1.05 4.68
CA SER A 106 -4.22 -1.50 3.29
C SER A 106 -3.88 -0.32 2.35
N PRO A 107 -2.63 -0.18 1.88
CA PRO A 107 -2.23 0.97 1.08
C PRO A 107 -3.16 1.24 -0.11
N GLU A 108 -3.47 2.52 -0.36
CA GLU A 108 -4.22 2.94 -1.54
C GLU A 108 -3.35 2.76 -2.79
N ALA A 109 -3.79 1.90 -3.70
CA ALA A 109 -3.04 1.55 -4.90
C ALA A 109 -3.54 2.26 -6.15
N SER A 110 -4.78 2.76 -6.16
CA SER A 110 -5.39 3.34 -7.38
C SER A 110 -4.74 4.64 -7.83
N THR A 111 -3.86 5.22 -7.01
CA THR A 111 -3.13 6.47 -7.29
C THR A 111 -1.63 6.23 -7.50
N LEU A 112 -1.17 4.98 -7.51
CA LEU A 112 0.24 4.67 -7.70
C LEU A 112 0.63 4.77 -9.17
N GLU A 113 1.87 5.22 -9.41
CA GLU A 113 2.49 5.15 -10.73
C GLU A 113 2.86 3.69 -11.06
N SER A 114 3.35 2.97 -10.06
CA SER A 114 3.68 1.56 -10.19
C SER A 114 3.83 0.86 -8.84
N VAL A 115 3.67 -0.46 -8.85
CA VAL A 115 4.18 -1.37 -7.82
C VAL A 115 5.31 -2.18 -8.42
N GLU A 116 6.51 -2.03 -7.86
CA GLU A 116 7.69 -2.76 -8.28
C GLU A 116 7.96 -3.90 -7.27
N VAL A 117 8.29 -5.10 -7.75
CA VAL A 117 8.60 -6.27 -6.92
C VAL A 117 9.95 -6.88 -7.30
N LEU A 118 10.91 -6.86 -6.37
CA LEU A 118 12.21 -7.53 -6.47
C LEU A 118 12.11 -8.89 -5.78
N LYS A 119 12.18 -9.99 -6.54
CA LYS A 119 11.98 -11.34 -5.99
C LYS A 119 13.29 -12.00 -5.58
N GLY A 120 13.26 -12.66 -4.43
CA GLY A 120 14.43 -13.29 -3.80
C GLY A 120 15.09 -12.40 -2.75
N SER A 121 16.30 -12.79 -2.34
CA SER A 121 17.05 -12.05 -1.32
C SER A 121 17.47 -10.67 -1.84
N ALA A 122 17.10 -9.64 -1.09
CA ALA A 122 17.37 -8.24 -1.42
C ALA A 122 18.04 -7.49 -0.25
N ALA A 123 18.59 -8.22 0.72
CA ALA A 123 19.20 -7.65 1.92
C ALA A 123 20.37 -6.70 1.62
N LEU A 124 21.11 -6.94 0.53
CA LEU A 124 22.19 -6.07 0.07
C LEU A 124 21.71 -4.63 -0.19
N LEU A 125 20.50 -4.46 -0.72
CA LEU A 125 19.94 -3.14 -1.03
C LEU A 125 19.00 -2.64 0.05
N TYR A 126 18.33 -3.51 0.81
CA TYR A 126 17.19 -3.16 1.67
C TYR A 126 17.34 -3.51 3.15
N GLY A 127 18.52 -4.00 3.56
CA GLY A 127 18.81 -4.35 4.94
C GLY A 127 18.01 -5.55 5.43
N GLY A 128 17.44 -5.47 6.64
CA GLY A 128 16.72 -6.55 7.33
C GLY A 128 15.38 -6.96 6.70
N VAL A 129 15.40 -7.47 5.47
CA VAL A 129 14.23 -7.98 4.73
C VAL A 129 14.25 -9.51 4.67
N THR A 130 13.07 -10.14 4.60
CA THR A 130 13.01 -11.60 4.38
C THR A 130 13.38 -11.97 2.94
N GLY A 131 13.86 -13.20 2.72
CA GLY A 131 14.36 -13.67 1.42
C GLY A 131 13.31 -13.89 0.32
N GLY A 132 12.04 -13.56 0.57
CA GLY A 132 10.93 -13.79 -0.36
C GLY A 132 10.89 -12.79 -1.51
N ALA A 133 10.66 -11.52 -1.19
CA ALA A 133 10.64 -10.41 -2.13
C ALA A 133 10.64 -9.06 -1.38
N VAL A 134 11.03 -8.00 -2.08
CA VAL A 134 10.79 -6.61 -1.67
C VAL A 134 9.76 -6.01 -2.59
N VAL A 135 8.76 -5.33 -2.03
CA VAL A 135 7.69 -4.64 -2.76
C VAL A 135 7.86 -3.15 -2.54
N ASN A 136 7.93 -2.37 -3.62
CA ASN A 136 8.07 -0.93 -3.58
C ASN A 136 6.89 -0.26 -4.31
N MET A 137 6.09 0.49 -3.57
CA MET A 137 5.01 1.33 -4.10
C MET A 137 5.60 2.66 -4.55
N VAL A 138 5.40 3.03 -5.81
CA VAL A 138 5.89 4.28 -6.39
C VAL A 138 4.72 5.22 -6.61
N THR A 139 4.76 6.38 -5.95
CA THR A 139 3.73 7.40 -6.11
C THR A 139 3.96 8.22 -7.39
N LYS A 140 2.85 8.67 -7.98
CA LYS A 140 2.84 9.63 -9.08
C LYS A 140 3.58 10.91 -8.68
N LYS A 141 4.41 11.44 -9.58
CA LYS A 141 5.23 12.66 -9.35
C LYS A 141 4.65 13.90 -10.05
N PRO A 142 5.01 15.12 -9.59
CA PRO A 142 4.68 16.37 -10.27
C PRO A 142 5.24 16.42 -11.70
N LYS A 143 4.56 17.17 -12.56
CA LYS A 143 4.99 17.45 -13.93
C LYS A 143 4.98 18.95 -14.22
N PHE A 144 5.84 19.38 -15.14
CA PHE A 144 5.92 20.78 -15.60
C PHE A 144 4.98 21.05 -16.78
N GLU A 145 3.88 20.30 -16.87
CA GLU A 145 2.78 20.48 -17.82
C GLU A 145 1.49 20.49 -17.01
N ASN A 146 0.54 21.37 -17.36
CA ASN A 146 -0.76 21.38 -16.69
C ASN A 146 -1.58 20.16 -17.12
N GLY A 147 -2.18 19.48 -16.17
CA GLY A 147 -3.05 18.37 -16.46
C GLY A 147 -3.78 17.86 -15.22
N GLY A 148 -4.68 16.92 -15.45
CA GLY A 148 -5.41 16.29 -14.37
C GLY A 148 -6.47 15.35 -14.89
N GLU A 149 -7.11 14.67 -13.96
CA GLU A 149 -8.15 13.69 -14.20
C GLU A 149 -9.16 13.74 -13.06
N VAL A 150 -10.44 13.57 -13.41
CA VAL A 150 -11.51 13.30 -12.45
C VAL A 150 -12.12 11.96 -12.84
N LEU A 151 -12.17 11.05 -11.89
CA LEU A 151 -12.69 9.70 -12.06
C LEU A 151 -13.81 9.47 -11.05
N MET A 152 -14.90 8.84 -11.48
CA MET A 152 -15.93 8.32 -10.60
C MET A 152 -16.03 6.81 -10.79
N ARG A 153 -15.75 6.04 -9.74
CA ARG A 153 -15.97 4.59 -9.73
C ARG A 153 -17.24 4.29 -8.95
N THR A 154 -18.07 3.39 -9.47
CA THR A 154 -19.23 2.82 -8.77
C THR A 154 -19.18 1.31 -8.90
N GLY A 155 -19.80 0.60 -7.96
CA GLY A 155 -19.75 -0.86 -7.93
C GLY A 155 -20.83 -1.49 -7.07
N SER A 156 -20.80 -2.83 -7.01
CA SER A 156 -21.70 -3.60 -6.15
C SER A 156 -21.59 -3.18 -4.69
N TYR A 157 -22.62 -3.50 -3.90
CA TYR A 157 -22.69 -3.20 -2.46
C TYR A 157 -22.58 -1.70 -2.17
N SER A 158 -23.23 -0.89 -3.01
CA SER A 158 -23.27 0.57 -2.88
C SER A 158 -21.88 1.21 -2.86
N GLN A 159 -20.92 0.65 -3.60
CA GLN A 159 -19.59 1.23 -3.70
C GLN A 159 -19.62 2.50 -4.55
N TYR A 160 -19.00 3.56 -4.05
CA TYR A 160 -18.67 4.74 -4.83
C TYR A 160 -17.32 5.31 -4.40
N LYS A 161 -16.51 5.70 -5.39
CA LYS A 161 -15.16 6.24 -5.18
C LYS A 161 -14.84 7.35 -6.18
N PRO A 162 -15.15 8.62 -5.86
CA PRO A 162 -14.60 9.75 -6.61
C PRO A 162 -13.09 9.87 -6.38
N THR A 163 -12.37 10.24 -7.44
CA THR A 163 -10.93 10.49 -7.44
C THR A 163 -10.63 11.74 -8.26
N VAL A 164 -9.71 12.55 -7.75
CA VAL A 164 -9.22 13.76 -8.42
C VAL A 164 -7.70 13.73 -8.41
N ASP A 165 -7.07 13.88 -9.57
CA ASP A 165 -5.61 13.98 -9.77
C ASP A 165 -5.34 15.29 -10.50
N LEU A 166 -4.65 16.24 -9.86
CA LEU A 166 -4.30 17.52 -10.47
C LEU A 166 -2.80 17.72 -10.39
N TYR A 167 -2.19 18.17 -11.48
CA TYR A 167 -0.77 18.48 -11.52
C TYR A 167 -0.46 19.65 -12.45
N GLY A 168 0.65 20.32 -12.19
CA GLY A 168 1.11 21.39 -13.05
C GLY A 168 2.27 22.19 -12.49
N PRO A 169 2.86 23.08 -13.31
CA PRO A 169 3.83 24.05 -12.85
C PRO A 169 3.17 25.13 -11.98
N ILE A 170 3.72 25.39 -10.80
CA ILE A 170 3.50 26.63 -10.04
C ILE A 170 4.41 27.73 -10.60
N SER A 171 5.61 27.36 -11.05
CA SER A 171 6.56 28.23 -11.73
C SER A 171 7.44 27.42 -12.69
N LYS A 172 8.41 28.08 -13.35
CA LYS A 172 9.42 27.39 -14.18
C LYS A 172 10.26 26.36 -13.41
N LYS A 173 10.37 26.51 -12.08
CA LYS A 173 11.21 25.67 -11.21
C LYS A 173 10.41 24.86 -10.20
N LEU A 174 9.13 25.13 -10.00
CA LEU A 174 8.30 24.47 -9.01
C LEU A 174 7.08 23.84 -9.69
N ALA A 175 6.87 22.55 -9.49
CA ALA A 175 5.69 21.83 -9.94
C ALA A 175 5.00 21.14 -8.77
N PHE A 176 3.68 20.98 -8.86
CA PHE A 176 2.88 20.27 -7.87
C PHE A 176 2.14 19.09 -8.49
N ARG A 177 1.73 18.16 -7.63
CA ARG A 177 0.68 17.20 -7.91
C ARG A 177 -0.07 16.86 -6.64
N ALA A 178 -1.39 16.83 -6.71
CA ALA A 178 -2.25 16.46 -5.60
C ALA A 178 -3.28 15.46 -6.10
N ILE A 179 -3.31 14.28 -5.47
CA ILE A 179 -4.28 13.24 -5.76
C ILE A 179 -5.12 13.00 -4.52
N GLY A 180 -6.44 13.00 -4.66
CA GLY A 180 -7.38 12.74 -3.58
C GLY A 180 -8.40 11.69 -3.98
N THR A 181 -8.73 10.78 -3.07
CA THR A 181 -9.81 9.82 -3.25
C THR A 181 -10.66 9.72 -1.98
N TYR A 182 -11.94 9.46 -2.17
CA TYR A 182 -12.84 9.07 -1.10
C TYR A 182 -13.52 7.78 -1.55
N GLU A 183 -13.62 6.79 -0.68
CA GLU A 183 -14.32 5.53 -0.97
C GLU A 183 -15.32 5.26 0.14
N ASN A 184 -16.55 4.94 -0.28
CA ASN A 184 -17.52 4.23 0.53
C ASN A 184 -17.81 2.91 -0.16
N ALA A 185 -17.83 1.82 0.61
CA ALA A 185 -18.20 0.52 0.10
C ALA A 185 -18.89 -0.30 1.18
N GLY A 186 -20.01 -0.94 0.83
CA GLY A 186 -20.50 -2.11 1.53
C GLY A 186 -19.69 -3.35 1.18
N SER A 187 -20.20 -4.50 1.60
CA SER A 187 -19.60 -5.80 1.31
C SER A 187 -20.68 -6.79 0.94
N PHE A 188 -20.25 -7.90 0.34
CA PHE A 188 -21.08 -9.08 0.24
C PHE A 188 -21.41 -9.68 1.62
N ARG A 189 -20.62 -9.34 2.66
CA ARG A 189 -20.86 -9.68 4.06
C ARG A 189 -21.78 -8.65 4.72
N ASP A 190 -22.80 -9.13 5.41
CA ASP A 190 -23.73 -8.32 6.19
C ASP A 190 -22.94 -7.47 7.21
N TYR A 191 -23.35 -6.20 7.41
CA TYR A 191 -22.74 -5.23 8.32
C TYR A 191 -21.29 -4.82 8.02
N VAL A 192 -20.61 -5.49 7.08
CA VAL A 192 -19.25 -5.15 6.69
C VAL A 192 -19.28 -3.97 5.73
N LYS A 193 -18.62 -2.90 6.15
CA LYS A 193 -18.49 -1.66 5.39
C LYS A 193 -17.08 -1.10 5.50
N SER A 194 -16.72 -0.28 4.53
CA SER A 194 -15.46 0.44 4.44
C SER A 194 -15.73 1.92 4.12
N ASN A 195 -15.03 2.81 4.81
CA ASN A 195 -14.97 4.22 4.51
C ASN A 195 -13.51 4.67 4.51
N ARG A 196 -13.03 5.13 3.36
CA ARG A 196 -11.63 5.50 3.18
C ARG A 196 -11.53 6.91 2.60
N PHE A 197 -10.60 7.68 3.13
CA PHE A 197 -10.21 8.96 2.58
C PHE A 197 -8.69 8.94 2.40
N TYR A 198 -8.24 9.29 1.20
CA TYR A 198 -6.83 9.31 0.85
C TYR A 198 -6.46 10.62 0.16
N ILE A 199 -5.32 11.19 0.53
CA ILE A 199 -4.73 12.32 -0.20
C ILE A 199 -3.22 12.14 -0.29
N ASN A 200 -2.64 12.45 -1.45
CA ASN A 200 -1.21 12.34 -1.75
C ASN A 200 -0.71 13.62 -2.44
N PRO A 201 -0.36 14.67 -1.68
CA PRO A 201 0.27 15.87 -2.22
C PRO A 201 1.77 15.68 -2.43
N SER A 202 2.30 16.34 -3.47
CA SER A 202 3.73 16.38 -3.76
C SER A 202 4.14 17.68 -4.46
N LEU A 203 5.39 18.07 -4.23
CA LEU A 203 6.05 19.25 -4.78
C LEU A 203 7.43 18.87 -5.28
N LEU A 204 7.75 19.26 -6.51
CA LEU A 204 9.06 19.10 -7.12
C LEU A 204 9.67 20.48 -7.36
N TYR A 205 10.77 20.78 -6.69
CA TYR A 205 11.50 22.03 -6.82
C TYR A 205 12.87 21.80 -7.46
N LYS A 206 13.07 22.35 -8.66
CA LYS A 206 14.35 22.42 -9.35
C LYS A 206 15.14 23.62 -8.84
N ILE A 207 15.98 23.40 -7.83
CA ILE A 207 16.87 24.44 -7.28
C ILE A 207 17.77 24.99 -8.41
N SER A 208 18.37 24.08 -9.17
CA SER A 208 19.20 24.34 -10.34
C SER A 208 19.03 23.24 -11.38
N ASP A 209 19.76 23.32 -12.49
CA ASP A 209 19.77 22.26 -13.51
C ASP A 209 20.41 20.95 -13.00
N LYS A 210 21.12 21.00 -11.87
CA LYS A 210 21.82 19.86 -11.26
C LYS A 210 21.19 19.38 -9.95
N THR A 211 20.28 20.15 -9.34
CA THR A 211 19.73 19.84 -8.02
C THR A 211 18.22 19.97 -8.02
N GLU A 212 17.55 18.91 -7.59
CA GLU A 212 16.12 18.89 -7.37
C GLU A 212 15.76 18.36 -5.99
N VAL A 213 14.64 18.86 -5.46
CA VAL A 213 14.04 18.40 -4.21
C VAL A 213 12.61 18.00 -4.48
N LEU A 214 12.28 16.73 -4.19
CA LEU A 214 10.93 16.20 -4.22
C LEU A 214 10.44 16.05 -2.78
N VAL A 215 9.42 16.81 -2.41
CA VAL A 215 8.70 16.63 -1.15
C VAL A 215 7.36 15.98 -1.46
N GLN A 216 7.05 14.90 -0.77
CA GLN A 216 5.81 14.14 -1.00
C GLN A 216 5.31 13.57 0.31
N GLY A 217 4.01 13.42 0.43
CA GLY A 217 3.40 12.79 1.59
C GLY A 217 2.07 12.20 1.23
N ASP A 218 1.52 11.37 2.10
CA ASP A 218 0.15 10.92 1.98
C ASP A 218 -0.52 10.76 3.34
N TYR A 219 -1.85 10.87 3.33
CA TYR A 219 -2.69 10.56 4.47
C TYR A 219 -3.78 9.61 4.03
N LEU A 220 -3.85 8.45 4.69
CA LEU A 220 -4.90 7.45 4.54
C LEU A 220 -5.66 7.35 5.87
N LYS A 221 -6.94 7.72 5.85
CA LYS A 221 -7.91 7.32 6.87
C LYS A 221 -8.70 6.15 6.33
N SER A 222 -8.75 5.05 7.06
CA SER A 222 -9.48 3.84 6.68
C SER A 222 -10.22 3.27 7.88
N ASP A 223 -11.54 3.42 7.86
CA ASP A 223 -12.48 2.93 8.86
C ASP A 223 -13.27 1.78 8.24
N TYR A 224 -13.18 0.57 8.80
CA TYR A 224 -13.92 -0.57 8.29
C TYR A 224 -14.41 -1.50 9.40
N THR A 225 -15.43 -2.30 9.09
CA THR A 225 -15.90 -3.37 9.97
C THR A 225 -14.98 -4.58 9.79
N PRO A 226 -14.30 -5.07 10.84
CA PRO A 226 -13.37 -6.18 10.73
C PRO A 226 -14.11 -7.51 10.55
N ASP A 227 -13.83 -8.21 9.45
CA ASP A 227 -14.35 -9.55 9.17
C ASP A 227 -13.26 -10.62 9.39
N PHE A 228 -13.46 -11.46 10.40
CA PHE A 228 -12.57 -12.59 10.71
C PHE A 228 -13.01 -13.89 10.02
N GLY A 229 -14.08 -13.84 9.22
CA GLY A 229 -14.74 -14.99 8.62
C GLY A 229 -15.81 -15.60 9.53
N VAL A 230 -16.31 -16.75 9.08
CA VAL A 230 -17.46 -17.47 9.66
C VAL A 230 -17.07 -18.59 10.63
N GLY A 231 -15.77 -18.82 10.81
CA GLY A 231 -15.26 -19.91 11.64
C GLY A 231 -15.47 -21.30 11.00
N SER A 232 -15.24 -22.33 11.81
CA SER A 232 -15.42 -23.74 11.44
C SER A 232 -16.00 -24.51 12.63
N VAL A 233 -16.74 -25.58 12.35
CA VAL A 233 -17.22 -26.52 13.37
C VAL A 233 -16.43 -27.81 13.22
N ASN A 234 -15.71 -28.23 14.26
CA ASN A 234 -14.86 -29.43 14.22
C ASN A 234 -13.90 -29.47 12.99
N SER A 235 -13.29 -28.32 12.68
CA SER A 235 -12.42 -28.11 11.50
C SER A 235 -13.07 -28.31 10.13
N VAL A 236 -14.40 -28.42 10.07
CA VAL A 236 -15.18 -28.44 8.83
C VAL A 236 -15.79 -27.06 8.60
N ILE A 237 -15.68 -26.58 7.36
CA ILE A 237 -16.40 -25.38 6.92
C ILE A 237 -17.82 -25.82 6.60
N VAL A 238 -18.77 -25.35 7.42
CA VAL A 238 -20.20 -25.52 7.16
C VAL A 238 -20.62 -24.45 6.14
N ASP A 239 -21.63 -24.75 5.32
CA ASP A 239 -22.19 -23.73 4.43
C ASP A 239 -23.09 -22.79 5.24
N TYR A 240 -22.60 -21.59 5.50
CA TYR A 240 -23.33 -20.55 6.23
C TYR A 240 -24.08 -19.61 5.29
N GLY A 241 -23.83 -19.65 3.97
CA GLY A 241 -24.12 -18.54 3.07
C GLY A 241 -22.99 -17.51 3.06
N ARG A 242 -22.67 -16.97 1.88
CA ARG A 242 -21.49 -16.10 1.69
C ARG A 242 -21.63 -14.75 2.41
N GLU A 243 -22.85 -14.32 2.67
CA GLU A 243 -23.19 -13.03 3.25
C GLU A 243 -23.11 -12.98 4.76
N LYS A 244 -23.10 -14.13 5.44
CA LYS A 244 -23.17 -14.13 6.91
C LYS A 244 -21.96 -13.49 7.56
N PHE A 245 -22.23 -12.78 8.64
CA PHE A 245 -21.26 -12.09 9.48
C PHE A 245 -21.45 -12.48 10.94
N ILE A 246 -20.40 -13.00 11.56
CA ILE A 246 -20.47 -13.63 12.91
C ILE A 246 -19.86 -12.73 14.00
N ASN A 247 -19.14 -11.68 13.59
CA ASN A 247 -18.61 -10.69 14.53
C ASN A 247 -19.75 -9.77 15.03
N THR A 248 -19.46 -8.82 15.93
CA THR A 248 -20.45 -7.90 16.45
C THR A 248 -20.80 -6.83 15.40
N PRO A 249 -22.10 -6.51 15.18
CA PRO A 249 -22.51 -5.53 14.16
C PRO A 249 -21.93 -4.12 14.32
N TRP A 250 -21.49 -3.79 15.53
CA TRP A 250 -20.87 -2.51 15.89
C TRP A 250 -19.34 -2.56 15.94
N ALA A 251 -18.72 -3.69 15.58
CA ALA A 251 -17.27 -3.82 15.52
C ALA A 251 -16.66 -2.80 14.55
N TYR A 252 -15.47 -2.30 14.89
CA TYR A 252 -14.75 -1.36 14.05
C TYR A 252 -13.25 -1.58 14.10
N ASN A 253 -12.60 -1.23 13.00
CA ASN A 253 -11.17 -1.10 12.87
C ASN A 253 -10.88 0.23 12.18
N LYS A 254 -10.42 1.21 12.95
CA LYS A 254 -10.11 2.56 12.45
C LYS A 254 -8.61 2.71 12.36
N THR A 255 -8.12 3.04 11.18
CA THR A 255 -6.70 3.19 10.90
C THR A 255 -6.41 4.53 10.28
N ASN A 256 -5.32 5.16 10.71
CA ASN A 256 -4.82 6.38 10.11
C ASN A 256 -3.32 6.22 9.84
N THR A 257 -2.91 6.45 8.61
CA THR A 257 -1.51 6.43 8.20
C THR A 257 -1.17 7.78 7.59
N ALA A 258 -0.14 8.45 8.09
CA ALA A 258 0.39 9.69 7.54
C ALA A 258 1.87 9.50 7.19
N THR A 259 2.27 9.88 5.98
CA THR A 259 3.66 9.83 5.52
C THR A 259 4.13 11.20 5.06
N ALA A 260 5.39 11.48 5.35
CA ALA A 260 6.10 12.65 4.82
C ALA A 260 7.49 12.20 4.38
N GLN A 261 7.88 12.57 3.17
CA GLN A 261 9.16 12.21 2.57
C GLN A 261 9.76 13.41 1.85
N ALA A 262 11.08 13.54 1.96
CA ALA A 262 11.88 14.48 1.19
C ALA A 262 13.01 13.72 0.50
N ASN A 263 13.12 13.88 -0.81
CA ASN A 263 14.19 13.32 -1.61
C ASN A 263 14.97 14.46 -2.29
N VAL A 264 16.27 14.53 -2.04
CA VAL A 264 17.18 15.45 -2.70
C VAL A 264 18.02 14.66 -3.69
N THR A 265 17.99 15.07 -4.95
CA THR A 265 18.87 14.53 -5.99
C THR A 265 19.83 15.62 -6.44
N HIS A 266 21.13 15.32 -6.40
CA HIS A 266 22.17 16.22 -6.87
C HIS A 266 23.09 15.52 -7.87
N GLN A 267 23.24 16.11 -9.05
CA GLN A 267 24.12 15.65 -10.11
C GLN A 267 25.45 16.42 -10.02
N PHE A 268 26.51 15.78 -9.52
CA PHE A 268 27.84 16.41 -9.46
C PHE A 268 28.43 16.59 -10.87
N SER A 269 28.26 15.58 -11.71
CA SER A 269 28.69 15.53 -13.12
C SER A 269 27.78 14.58 -13.89
N GLU A 270 27.88 14.48 -15.21
CA GLU A 270 27.12 13.49 -16.01
C GLU A 270 27.29 12.04 -15.50
N ASN A 271 28.42 11.75 -14.86
CA ASN A 271 28.76 10.40 -14.39
C ASN A 271 28.44 10.15 -12.92
N TRP A 272 28.19 11.17 -12.10
CA TRP A 272 28.06 11.02 -10.65
C TRP A 272 26.84 11.73 -10.09
N LYS A 273 26.05 10.99 -9.32
CA LYS A 273 24.78 11.44 -8.73
C LYS A 273 24.66 11.02 -7.28
N LEU A 274 24.25 11.96 -6.44
CA LEU A 274 23.84 11.74 -5.06
C LEU A 274 22.31 11.70 -4.97
N ASN A 275 21.79 10.80 -4.15
CA ASN A 275 20.41 10.78 -3.70
C ASN A 275 20.36 10.73 -2.18
N ALA A 276 19.67 11.67 -1.55
CA ALA A 276 19.42 11.67 -0.11
C ALA A 276 17.91 11.63 0.13
N LEU A 277 17.43 10.65 0.90
CA LEU A 277 16.03 10.43 1.24
C LEU A 277 15.85 10.49 2.75
N GLY A 278 14.89 11.29 3.20
CA GLY A 278 14.34 11.22 4.56
C GLY A 278 12.86 10.89 4.48
N SER A 279 12.38 9.99 5.34
CA SER A 279 10.98 9.59 5.40
C SER A 279 10.54 9.40 6.85
N PHE A 280 9.35 9.90 7.15
CA PHE A 280 8.63 9.68 8.40
C PHE A 280 7.25 9.10 8.09
N GLN A 281 6.82 8.17 8.93
CA GLN A 281 5.45 7.69 8.94
C GLN A 281 4.92 7.63 10.37
N SER A 282 3.67 8.06 10.53
CA SER A 282 2.84 7.75 11.69
C SER A 282 1.73 6.81 11.28
N TYR A 283 1.51 5.76 12.07
CA TYR A 283 0.39 4.85 11.93
C TYR A 283 -0.35 4.73 13.26
N ASN A 284 -1.67 4.79 13.23
CA ASN A 284 -2.52 4.65 14.40
C ASN A 284 -3.65 3.67 14.08
N ARG A 285 -3.94 2.77 15.03
CA ARG A 285 -5.05 1.82 14.95
C ARG A 285 -5.90 1.90 16.20
N ASN A 286 -7.21 1.94 16.00
CA ASN A 286 -8.21 1.83 17.04
C ASN A 286 -9.19 0.71 16.66
N TYR A 287 -9.04 -0.43 17.32
CA TYR A 287 -9.82 -1.63 17.07
C TYR A 287 -10.70 -2.00 18.27
N TYR A 288 -11.94 -2.40 17.98
CA TYR A 288 -12.86 -3.01 18.92
C TYR A 288 -13.82 -3.97 18.21
N GLY A 289 -14.03 -5.14 18.78
CA GLY A 289 -14.94 -6.15 18.23
C GLY A 289 -14.65 -7.54 18.78
N SER A 290 -15.29 -8.55 18.22
CA SER A 290 -14.94 -9.95 18.48
C SER A 290 -13.95 -10.48 17.43
N GLU A 291 -13.09 -11.41 17.85
CA GLU A 291 -12.09 -12.03 16.99
C GLU A 291 -12.31 -13.53 16.85
N ARG A 292 -11.93 -14.08 15.69
CA ARG A 292 -11.64 -15.51 15.46
C ARG A 292 -12.63 -16.47 16.15
N ILE A 293 -13.90 -16.43 15.74
CA ILE A 293 -14.95 -17.31 16.24
C ILE A 293 -14.60 -18.78 15.93
N GLN A 294 -14.55 -19.61 16.96
CA GLN A 294 -14.29 -21.05 16.86
C GLN A 294 -15.39 -21.80 17.62
N ALA A 295 -16.18 -22.60 16.89
CA ALA A 295 -17.29 -23.34 17.47
C ALA A 295 -16.85 -24.71 18.00
N ASN A 296 -17.52 -25.13 19.07
CA ASN A 296 -17.46 -26.52 19.53
C ASN A 296 -18.26 -27.44 18.59
N THR A 297 -18.29 -28.75 18.88
CA THR A 297 -19.00 -29.76 18.08
C THR A 297 -20.50 -29.50 17.95
N SER A 298 -21.12 -28.79 18.90
CA SER A 298 -22.53 -28.39 18.85
C SER A 298 -22.77 -27.09 18.06
N GLY A 299 -21.75 -26.54 17.40
CA GLY A 299 -21.84 -25.29 16.64
C GLY A 299 -21.75 -24.03 17.49
N VAL A 300 -21.62 -24.16 18.82
CA VAL A 300 -21.64 -23.00 19.73
C VAL A 300 -20.23 -22.43 19.87
N ALA A 301 -20.10 -21.12 19.67
CA ALA A 301 -18.87 -20.36 19.81
C ALA A 301 -19.08 -19.13 20.70
N SER A 302 -18.09 -18.81 21.54
CA SER A 302 -18.11 -17.57 22.34
C SER A 302 -17.62 -16.38 21.53
N ARG A 303 -18.32 -15.25 21.63
CA ARG A 303 -17.91 -13.97 21.04
C ARG A 303 -17.17 -13.14 22.08
N ASN A 304 -15.92 -13.52 22.33
CA ASN A 304 -15.06 -12.74 23.22
C ASN A 304 -14.68 -11.41 22.56
N LEU A 305 -14.83 -10.31 23.29
CA LEU A 305 -14.44 -8.99 22.85
C LEU A 305 -12.93 -8.80 23.00
N ALA A 306 -12.39 -8.09 22.03
CA ALA A 306 -11.01 -7.63 22.00
C ALA A 306 -10.98 -6.13 21.69
N ARG A 307 -10.03 -5.44 22.31
CA ARG A 307 -9.82 -4.00 22.18
C ARG A 307 -8.33 -3.76 22.06
N GLN A 308 -7.93 -2.99 21.05
CA GLN A 308 -6.55 -2.64 20.82
C GLN A 308 -6.41 -1.18 20.36
N ILE A 309 -5.53 -0.43 21.01
CA ILE A 309 -5.00 0.82 20.47
C ILE A 309 -3.53 0.61 20.17
N SER A 310 -3.12 0.84 18.94
CA SER A 310 -1.72 0.78 18.56
C SER A 310 -1.29 2.06 17.86
N GLN A 311 -0.05 2.45 18.11
CA GLN A 311 0.61 3.56 17.46
C GLN A 311 2.00 3.11 17.03
N GLU A 312 2.38 3.46 15.81
CA GLU A 312 3.70 3.22 15.26
C GLU A 312 4.25 4.50 14.66
N TYR A 313 5.52 4.78 14.94
CA TYR A 313 6.30 5.81 14.27
C TYR A 313 7.49 5.16 13.60
N THR A 314 7.65 5.41 12.31
CA THR A 314 8.75 4.87 11.51
C THR A 314 9.56 6.01 10.91
N TYR A 315 10.88 5.94 11.05
CA TYR A 315 11.85 6.87 10.49
C TYR A 315 12.77 6.10 9.56
N ASN A 316 13.00 6.62 8.36
CA ASN A 316 13.95 6.06 7.40
C ASN A 316 14.81 7.17 6.82
N GLN A 317 16.11 6.95 6.76
CA GLN A 317 17.09 7.86 6.17
C GLN A 317 18.00 7.06 5.25
N GLN A 318 18.28 7.57 4.06
CA GLN A 318 19.16 6.92 3.10
C GLN A 318 19.98 7.96 2.35
N ILE A 319 21.27 7.69 2.16
CA ILE A 319 22.16 8.46 1.31
C ILE A 319 22.83 7.49 0.36
N ASN A 320 22.65 7.70 -0.95
CA ASN A 320 23.18 6.85 -2.00
C ASN A 320 24.00 7.69 -2.97
N LEU A 321 25.26 7.32 -3.17
CA LEU A 321 26.12 7.84 -4.23
C LEU A 321 26.21 6.79 -5.34
N SER A 322 25.84 7.18 -6.55
CA SER A 322 25.91 6.34 -7.73
C SER A 322 26.78 6.99 -8.80
N GLY A 323 27.57 6.18 -9.51
CA GLY A 323 28.43 6.70 -10.55
C GLY A 323 28.90 5.69 -11.58
N ASN A 324 29.34 6.20 -12.72
CA ASN A 324 29.95 5.42 -13.78
C ASN A 324 31.42 5.82 -13.97
N PHE A 325 32.31 4.84 -14.11
CA PHE A 325 33.72 5.08 -14.45
C PHE A 325 34.28 3.96 -15.33
N LYS A 326 35.50 4.13 -15.84
CA LYS A 326 36.17 3.14 -16.68
C LYS A 326 37.53 2.76 -16.11
N THR A 327 37.92 1.51 -16.28
CA THR A 327 39.31 1.05 -16.08
C THR A 327 39.77 0.36 -17.36
N GLY A 328 40.47 1.09 -18.23
CA GLY A 328 40.80 0.61 -19.58
C GLY A 328 39.55 0.41 -20.44
N SER A 329 39.34 -0.80 -20.95
CA SER A 329 38.17 -1.17 -21.77
C SER A 329 36.90 -1.47 -20.97
N LEU A 330 37.02 -1.67 -19.64
CA LEU A 330 35.90 -2.04 -18.78
C LEU A 330 35.14 -0.79 -18.30
N LYS A 331 33.81 -0.84 -18.39
CA LYS A 331 32.90 0.15 -17.81
C LYS A 331 32.38 -0.39 -16.48
N HIS A 332 32.43 0.46 -15.45
CA HIS A 332 31.94 0.16 -14.11
C HIS A 332 30.78 1.08 -13.77
N THR A 333 29.78 0.50 -13.10
CA THR A 333 28.66 1.23 -12.50
C THR A 333 28.68 0.89 -11.01
N LEU A 334 28.88 1.91 -10.18
CA LEU A 334 29.06 1.78 -8.75
C LEU A 334 27.90 2.44 -8.00
N LEU A 335 27.43 1.77 -6.96
CA LEU A 335 26.53 2.31 -5.95
C LEU A 335 27.16 2.07 -4.58
N VAL A 336 27.26 3.14 -3.80
CA VAL A 336 27.62 3.08 -2.38
C VAL A 336 26.55 3.83 -1.61
N GLY A 337 26.06 3.25 -0.52
CA GLY A 337 24.99 3.84 0.26
C GLY A 337 25.10 3.56 1.75
N VAL A 338 24.42 4.40 2.52
CA VAL A 338 24.24 4.28 3.95
C VAL A 338 22.76 4.51 4.24
N ASP A 339 22.19 3.66 5.09
CA ASP A 339 20.81 3.79 5.54
C ASP A 339 20.69 3.62 7.06
N ALA A 340 19.63 4.21 7.61
CA ALA A 340 19.22 4.05 8.99
C ALA A 340 17.69 3.96 9.05
N ASP A 341 17.18 2.93 9.70
CA ASP A 341 15.75 2.75 9.95
C ASP A 341 15.45 2.54 11.44
N GLN A 342 14.36 3.16 11.91
CA GLN A 342 13.87 3.01 13.27
C GLN A 342 12.35 2.93 13.26
N SER A 343 11.79 1.93 13.94
CA SER A 343 10.36 1.87 14.24
C SER A 343 10.13 1.79 15.75
N ARG A 344 9.16 2.56 16.23
CA ARG A 344 8.67 2.49 17.61
C ARG A 344 7.19 2.17 17.59
N VAL A 345 6.84 0.98 18.09
CA VAL A 345 5.47 0.51 18.21
C VAL A 345 5.05 0.51 19.68
N THR A 346 3.93 1.15 19.98
CA THR A 346 3.23 1.05 21.26
C THR A 346 1.89 0.39 21.00
N SER A 347 1.58 -0.70 21.72
CA SER A 347 0.31 -1.39 21.59
C SER A 347 -0.28 -1.63 22.98
N ASN A 348 -1.48 -1.09 23.20
CA ASN A 348 -2.22 -1.24 24.44
C ASN A 348 -3.39 -2.20 24.24
N ALA A 349 -3.45 -3.23 25.08
CA ALA A 349 -4.63 -4.04 25.29
C ALA A 349 -5.41 -3.51 26.51
N PHE A 350 -6.71 -3.77 26.56
CA PHE A 350 -7.57 -3.25 27.63
C PHE A 350 -7.97 -4.35 28.60
N ALA A 351 -8.00 -4.00 29.88
CA ALA A 351 -8.67 -4.79 30.90
C ALA A 351 -10.13 -4.34 31.01
N TYR A 352 -11.04 -5.29 31.10
CA TYR A 352 -12.48 -5.09 31.27
C TYR A 352 -12.90 -4.95 32.75
N GLY A 353 -11.93 -5.04 33.66
CA GLY A 353 -12.13 -4.95 35.09
C GLY A 353 -11.01 -5.63 35.86
N LYS A 354 -11.20 -5.80 37.16
CA LYS A 354 -10.32 -6.60 38.03
C LYS A 354 -11.13 -7.67 38.75
N THR A 355 -10.51 -8.83 38.96
CA THR A 355 -11.04 -9.86 39.86
C THR A 355 -10.98 -9.39 41.32
N ALA A 356 -11.65 -10.10 42.22
CA ALA A 356 -11.58 -9.82 43.67
C ALA A 356 -10.13 -9.88 44.21
N ALA A 357 -9.26 -10.69 43.59
CA ALA A 357 -7.84 -10.78 43.90
C ALA A 357 -6.98 -9.68 43.22
N GLY A 358 -7.60 -8.72 42.52
CA GLY A 358 -6.92 -7.59 41.88
C GLY A 358 -6.34 -7.86 40.49
N ALA A 359 -6.42 -9.09 39.98
CA ALA A 359 -5.93 -9.43 38.64
C ALA A 359 -6.82 -8.86 37.52
N ASN A 360 -6.22 -8.37 36.44
CA ASN A 360 -6.95 -7.82 35.29
C ASN A 360 -7.80 -8.87 34.58
N ILE A 361 -9.05 -8.54 34.28
CA ILE A 361 -9.92 -9.34 33.41
C ILE A 361 -9.62 -8.93 31.97
N THR A 362 -9.00 -9.80 31.20
CA THR A 362 -8.54 -9.52 29.82
C THR A 362 -9.49 -10.06 28.75
N THR A 363 -10.53 -10.80 29.14
CA THR A 363 -11.54 -11.37 28.25
C THR A 363 -12.93 -11.02 28.74
N PHE A 364 -13.75 -10.48 27.85
CA PHE A 364 -15.18 -10.24 28.11
C PHE A 364 -16.01 -10.98 27.08
N ASN A 365 -16.84 -11.93 27.51
CA ASN A 365 -17.73 -12.65 26.61
C ASN A 365 -18.98 -11.80 26.34
N TYR A 366 -19.16 -11.37 25.10
CA TYR A 366 -20.37 -10.63 24.67
C TYR A 366 -21.60 -11.53 24.55
N GLY A 367 -21.40 -12.84 24.49
CA GLY A 367 -22.44 -13.84 24.31
C GLY A 367 -21.98 -14.94 23.38
N ASN A 368 -22.76 -16.01 23.32
CA ASN A 368 -22.48 -17.13 22.43
C ASN A 368 -23.27 -16.97 21.12
N VAL A 369 -22.76 -17.60 20.07
CA VAL A 369 -23.40 -17.74 18.77
C VAL A 369 -23.40 -19.22 18.39
N ASN A 370 -24.49 -19.70 17.81
CA ASN A 370 -24.58 -21.06 17.27
C ASN A 370 -24.47 -20.99 15.75
N LEU A 371 -23.35 -21.48 15.19
CA LEU A 371 -23.06 -21.47 13.76
C LEU A 371 -24.02 -22.33 12.92
N PHE A 372 -24.85 -23.18 13.54
CA PHE A 372 -25.93 -23.90 12.86
C PHE A 372 -27.27 -23.17 12.87
N ASP A 373 -27.39 -22.11 13.66
CA ASP A 373 -28.62 -21.34 13.81
C ASP A 373 -28.36 -19.85 13.51
N PRO A 374 -28.62 -19.41 12.27
CA PRO A 374 -28.42 -18.02 11.85
C PRO A 374 -29.18 -16.99 12.70
N THR A 375 -30.24 -17.38 13.42
CA THR A 375 -30.97 -16.45 14.30
C THR A 375 -30.12 -15.98 15.48
N THR A 376 -29.11 -16.76 15.86
CA THR A 376 -28.20 -16.43 16.98
C THR A 376 -27.08 -15.47 16.58
N TYR A 377 -26.93 -15.16 15.30
CA TYR A 377 -25.85 -14.29 14.82
C TYR A 377 -26.08 -12.85 15.31
N PHE A 378 -27.34 -12.50 15.55
CA PHE A 378 -27.79 -11.15 15.88
C PHE A 378 -28.50 -11.14 17.25
N GLY A 379 -27.86 -10.53 18.25
CA GLY A 379 -28.39 -10.43 19.62
C GLY A 379 -27.25 -10.37 20.65
N SER A 380 -27.48 -9.71 21.78
CA SER A 380 -26.73 -9.99 23.01
C SER A 380 -27.16 -11.38 23.47
N GLY A 381 -26.20 -12.24 23.79
CA GLY A 381 -26.54 -13.39 24.64
C GLY A 381 -27.10 -12.91 25.97
#